data_AF-A0A950AG20-F1
#
_entry.id   AF-A0A950AG20-F1
#
_cell.length_a   1.000
_cell.length_b   1.000
_cell.length_c   1.000
_cell.angle_alpha   90.00
_cell.angle_beta   90.00
_cell.angle_gamma   90.00
#
_symmetry.space_group_name_H-M   'P 1'
#
loop_
_entity.id
_entity.type
_entity.pdbx_description
1 polymer ?
#
loop_
_entity_poly.entity_id
_entity_poly.type
_entity_poly.pdbx_seq_one_letter_code
_entity_poly.pdbx_strand_id
1 'polypeptide(L)'
;MAEFGPDHPARKLYGAEIDAVAEAATEAAATAIPSGRAADAILRALTAPRAPARVLVGQDAKTAALLRRWLPTTWFDFLVMRQFGIAELPVLQPAKAAS
;
A
#
# COMPACT_ATOMS: atom_id res chain seq x y z
N MET A 1 -9.94 4.79 -17.24
CA MET A 1 -8.67 5.24 -16.64
C MET A 1 -8.03 6.13 -17.68
N ALA A 2 -7.61 7.35 -17.37
CA ALA A 2 -6.98 8.22 -18.38
C ALA A 2 -5.71 7.54 -18.88
N GLU A 3 -5.71 7.14 -20.15
CA GLU A 3 -4.63 6.38 -20.75
C GLU A 3 -3.52 7.37 -21.16
N PHE A 4 -2.46 7.45 -20.34
CA PHE A 4 -1.28 8.26 -20.64
C PHE A 4 -0.38 7.58 -21.68
N GLY A 5 -0.97 7.31 -22.85
CA GLY A 5 -0.31 6.65 -23.96
C GLY A 5 0.89 7.45 -24.50
N PRO A 6 1.70 6.86 -25.39
CA PRO A 6 2.99 7.41 -25.82
C PRO A 6 2.93 8.86 -26.33
N ASP A 7 1.83 9.25 -26.98
CA ASP A 7 1.65 10.57 -27.59
C ASP A 7 0.94 11.59 -26.68
N HIS A 8 0.64 11.23 -25.41
CA HIS A 8 -0.09 12.11 -24.52
C HIS A 8 0.74 13.35 -24.15
N PRO A 9 0.21 14.59 -24.26
CA PRO A 9 0.98 15.82 -24.07
C PRO A 9 1.63 15.93 -22.68
N ALA A 10 1.03 15.32 -21.66
CA ALA A 10 1.60 15.27 -20.30
C ALA A 10 2.94 14.52 -20.23
N ARG A 11 3.23 13.58 -21.15
CA ARG A 11 4.50 12.83 -21.15
C ARG A 11 5.71 13.70 -21.47
N LYS A 12 5.52 14.88 -22.08
CA LYS A 12 6.59 15.86 -22.29
C LYS A 12 7.16 16.41 -20.97
N LEU A 13 6.33 16.50 -19.94
CA LEU A 13 6.72 17.03 -18.64
C LEU A 13 6.88 15.94 -17.58
N TYR A 14 6.09 14.87 -17.67
CA TYR A 14 5.96 13.85 -16.63
C TYR A 14 6.24 12.42 -17.12
N GLY A 15 6.90 12.25 -18.26
CA GLY A 15 7.10 10.93 -18.86
C GLY A 15 7.78 9.95 -17.92
N ALA A 16 8.84 10.40 -17.23
CA ALA A 16 9.59 9.59 -16.29
C ALA A 16 8.74 9.16 -15.08
N GLU A 17 7.94 10.07 -14.52
CA GLU A 17 7.07 9.81 -13.39
C GLU A 17 5.91 8.89 -13.76
N ILE A 18 5.34 9.07 -14.96
CA ILE A 18 4.28 8.20 -15.49
C ILE A 18 4.81 6.77 -15.63
N ASP A 19 6.02 6.62 -16.16
CA ASP A 19 6.65 5.31 -16.36
C ASP A 19 7.01 4.66 -15.00
N ALA A 20 7.57 5.44 -14.07
CA ALA A 20 7.88 4.95 -12.72
C ALA A 20 6.63 4.48 -11.95
N VAL A 21 5.52 5.23 -12.04
CA VAL A 21 4.25 4.83 -11.43
C VAL A 21 3.67 3.59 -12.11
N ALA A 22 3.78 3.49 -13.43
CA ALA A 22 3.33 2.30 -14.16
C ALA A 22 4.14 1.06 -13.75
N GLU A 23 5.47 1.17 -13.71
CA GLU A 23 6.35 0.09 -13.26
C GLU A 23 6.02 -0.35 -11.84
N ALA A 24 5.94 0.58 -10.89
CA ALA A 24 5.57 0.29 -9.51
C ALA A 24 4.18 -0.36 -9.38
N ALA A 25 3.21 0.06 -10.19
CA ALA A 25 1.89 -0.57 -10.23
C ALA A 25 1.95 -2.01 -10.76
N THR A 26 2.82 -2.27 -11.75
CA THR A 26 3.02 -3.61 -12.33
C THR A 26 3.69 -4.54 -11.31
N GLU A 27 4.70 -4.06 -10.60
CA GLU A 27 5.35 -4.81 -9.51
C GLU A 27 4.35 -5.09 -8.37
N ALA A 28 3.58 -4.09 -7.95
CA ALA A 28 2.57 -4.25 -6.91
C ALA A 28 1.50 -5.28 -7.32
N ALA A 29 1.11 -5.30 -8.60
CA ALA A 29 0.17 -6.27 -9.14
C ALA A 29 0.73 -7.71 -9.09
N ALA A 30 2.05 -7.90 -9.26
CA ALA A 30 2.67 -9.22 -9.19
C ALA A 30 2.56 -9.87 -7.80
N THR A 31 2.57 -9.06 -6.73
CA THR A 31 2.41 -9.51 -5.35
C THR A 31 0.99 -9.37 -4.81
N ALA A 32 0.06 -8.83 -5.62
CA ALA A 32 -1.30 -8.55 -5.17
C ALA A 32 -2.10 -9.82 -4.86
N ILE A 33 -2.96 -9.74 -3.85
CA ILE A 33 -3.89 -10.82 -3.53
C ILE A 33 -4.94 -10.89 -4.67
N PRO A 34 -5.25 -12.09 -5.19
CA PRO A 34 -6.30 -12.24 -6.19
C PRO A 34 -7.62 -11.64 -5.71
N SER A 35 -8.26 -10.83 -6.55
CA SER A 35 -9.50 -10.11 -6.23
C SER A 35 -10.61 -11.03 -5.73
N GLY A 36 -10.72 -12.25 -6.28
CA GLY A 36 -11.69 -13.26 -5.84
C GLY A 36 -11.54 -13.61 -4.35
N ARG A 37 -10.31 -13.76 -3.84
CA ARG A 37 -10.10 -14.05 -2.41
C ARG A 37 -10.55 -12.89 -1.51
N ALA A 38 -10.39 -11.65 -1.97
CA ALA A 38 -10.88 -10.50 -1.24
C ALA A 38 -12.42 -10.46 -1.23
N ALA A 39 -13.04 -10.72 -2.38
CA ALA A 39 -14.49 -10.82 -2.51
C ALA A 39 -15.08 -11.91 -1.60
N ASP A 40 -14.47 -13.09 -1.55
CA ASP A 40 -14.90 -14.18 -0.67
C ASP A 40 -14.80 -13.80 0.81
N ALA A 41 -13.73 -13.12 1.20
CA ALA A 41 -13.55 -12.65 2.57
C ALA A 41 -14.60 -11.60 2.97
N ILE A 42 -14.93 -10.70 2.05
CA ILE A 42 -15.99 -9.69 2.22
C ILE A 42 -17.35 -10.39 2.32
N LEU A 43 -17.67 -11.30 1.40
CA LEU A 43 -18.92 -12.05 1.41
C LEU A 43 -19.10 -12.80 2.72
N ARG A 44 -18.06 -13.52 3.18
CA ARG A 44 -18.09 -14.23 4.46
C ARG A 44 -18.32 -13.28 5.64
N ALA A 45 -17.73 -12.09 5.61
CA ALA A 45 -17.90 -11.11 6.68
C ALA A 45 -19.32 -10.54 6.72
N LEU A 46 -19.91 -10.27 5.55
CA LEU A 46 -21.26 -9.71 5.41
C LEU A 46 -22.36 -10.74 5.70
N THR A 47 -22.11 -12.02 5.40
CA THR A 47 -23.09 -13.11 5.59
C THR A 47 -22.95 -13.81 6.95
N ALA A 48 -21.94 -13.46 7.76
CA ALA A 48 -21.77 -14.05 9.07
C ALA A 48 -22.92 -13.65 10.02
N PRO A 49 -23.49 -14.60 10.79
CA PRO A 49 -24.50 -14.29 11.82
C PRO A 49 -24.03 -13.27 12.85
N ARG A 50 -22.70 -13.17 13.05
CA ARG A 50 -22.05 -12.14 13.84
C ARG A 50 -20.82 -11.63 13.08
N ALA A 51 -20.91 -10.40 12.57
CA ALA A 51 -19.83 -9.79 11.81
C ALA A 51 -18.55 -9.67 12.68
N PRO A 52 -17.39 -10.15 12.20
CA PRO A 52 -16.13 -9.99 12.91
C PRO A 52 -15.69 -8.52 12.92
N ALA A 53 -15.17 -8.04 14.04
CA ALA A 53 -14.69 -6.66 14.16
C ALA A 53 -13.51 -6.34 13.21
N ARG A 54 -12.75 -7.36 12.78
CA ARG A 54 -11.63 -7.23 11.84
C ARG A 54 -11.51 -8.48 10.97
N VAL A 55 -11.23 -8.30 9.69
CA VAL A 55 -10.99 -9.40 8.73
C VAL A 55 -9.62 -9.17 8.10
N LEU A 56 -8.70 -10.11 8.32
CA LEU A 56 -7.39 -10.10 7.69
C LEU A 56 -7.50 -10.78 6.32
N VAL A 57 -7.29 -10.02 5.26
CA VAL A 57 -7.36 -10.49 3.88
C VAL A 57 -5.95 -10.56 3.31
N GLY A 58 -5.56 -11.74 2.80
CA GLY A 58 -4.22 -12.00 2.27
C GLY A 58 -3.18 -12.44 3.29
N GLN A 59 -1.98 -12.73 2.81
CA GLN A 59 -0.84 -13.11 3.65
C GLN A 59 -0.24 -11.90 4.34
N ASP A 60 -0.06 -10.79 3.62
CA ASP A 60 0.58 -9.59 4.16
C ASP A 60 -0.17 -9.02 5.38
N ALA A 61 -1.50 -8.99 5.32
CA ALA A 61 -2.32 -8.56 6.45
C ALA A 61 -2.17 -9.48 7.68
N LYS A 62 -1.99 -10.78 7.46
CA LYS A 62 -1.74 -11.76 8.54
C LYS A 62 -0.34 -11.61 9.11
N THR A 63 0.66 -11.47 8.25
CA THR A 63 2.05 -11.25 8.63
C THR A 63 2.21 -9.96 9.42
N ALA A 64 1.61 -8.86 8.95
CA ALA A 64 1.61 -7.57 9.65
C ALA A 64 0.92 -7.66 11.02
N ALA A 65 -0.21 -8.36 11.11
CA ALA A 65 -0.89 -8.58 12.39
C ALA A 65 -0.05 -9.42 13.37
N LEU A 66 0.68 -10.41 12.87
CA LEU A 66 1.59 -11.23 13.67
C LEU A 66 2.79 -10.42 14.16
N LEU A 67 3.41 -9.64 13.26
CA LEU A 67 4.55 -8.76 13.57
C LEU A 67 4.17 -7.73 14.62
N ARG A 68 3.01 -7.07 14.49
CA ARG A 68 2.52 -6.11 15.49
C ARG A 68 2.31 -6.72 16.88
N ARG A 69 2.06 -8.03 16.97
CA ARG A 69 1.91 -8.71 18.26
C ARG A 69 3.24 -8.96 18.97
N TRP A 70 4.34 -9.01 18.21
CA TRP A 70 5.68 -9.32 18.72
C TRP A 70 6.60 -8.10 18.79
N LEU A 71 6.40 -7.11 17.93
CA LEU A 71 7.25 -5.92 17.86
C LEU A 71 6.70 -4.77 18.72
N PRO A 72 7.59 -3.99 19.37
CA PRO A 72 7.23 -2.68 19.91
C PRO A 72 6.62 -1.79 18.83
N THR A 73 5.60 -1.01 19.19
CA THR A 73 4.81 -0.18 18.26
C THR A 73 5.68 0.73 17.39
N THR A 74 6.65 1.42 17.99
CA THR A 74 7.55 2.34 17.28
C THR A 74 8.37 1.66 16.19
N TRP A 75 8.76 0.41 16.40
CA TRP A 75 9.55 -0.36 15.43
C TRP A 75 8.67 -0.85 14.28
N PHE A 76 7.47 -1.32 14.61
CA PHE A 76 6.49 -1.72 13.60
C PHE A 76 6.11 -0.54 12.70
N ASP A 77 5.86 0.64 13.28
CA ASP A 77 5.52 1.84 12.54
C ASP A 77 6.67 2.26 11.62
N PHE A 78 7.92 2.22 12.09
CA PHE A 78 9.09 2.51 11.25
C PHE A 78 9.21 1.53 10.07
N LEU A 79 8.99 0.24 10.30
CA LEU A 79 9.02 -0.78 9.23
C LEU A 79 7.94 -0.54 8.18
N VAL A 80 6.71 -0.23 8.61
CA VAL A 80 5.60 0.09 7.70
C VAL A 80 5.89 1.37 6.92
N MET A 81 6.39 2.41 7.58
CA MET A 81 6.76 3.66 6.91
C MET A 81 7.85 3.44 5.86
N ARG A 82 8.81 2.56 6.13
CA ARG A 82 9.86 2.21 5.17
C ARG A 82 9.31 1.38 4.00
N GLN A 83 8.43 0.42 4.27
CA GLN A 83 7.80 -0.42 3.24
C GLN A 83 6.98 0.41 2.24
N PHE A 84 6.26 1.42 2.72
CA PHE A 84 5.43 2.28 1.86
C PHE A 84 6.15 3.54 1.37
N GLY A 85 7.47 3.68 1.61
CA GLY A 85 8.23 4.87 1.21
C GLY A 85 7.81 6.17 1.90
N ILE A 86 6.98 6.08 2.94
CA ILE A 86 6.45 7.21 3.70
C ILE A 86 7.55 7.84 4.57
N ALA A 87 8.54 7.04 5.00
CA ALA A 87 9.63 7.51 5.86
C ALA A 87 10.46 8.66 5.26
N GLU A 88 10.52 8.76 3.93
CA GLU A 88 11.31 9.77 3.23
C GLU A 88 10.49 10.99 2.78
N LEU A 89 9.17 11.00 3.05
CA LEU A 89 8.33 12.12 2.65
C LEU A 89 8.77 13.42 3.35
N PRO A 90 8.97 14.52 2.60
CA PRO A 90 9.47 15.78 3.16
C PRO A 90 8.54 16.39 4.22
N VAL A 91 7.25 16.05 4.20
CA VAL A 91 6.26 16.48 5.22
C VAL A 91 6.47 15.84 6.59
N LEU A 92 7.16 14.70 6.65
CA LEU A 92 7.49 13.99 7.88
C LEU A 92 8.93 14.24 8.34
N GLN A 93 9.74 14.91 7.51
CA GLN A 93 11.00 15.42 7.99
C GLN A 93 10.69 16.53 9.01
N PRO A 94 11.11 16.40 10.29
CA PRO A 94 11.00 17.52 11.21
C PRO A 94 11.70 18.70 10.56
N ALA A 95 11.11 19.89 10.63
CA ALA A 95 11.66 21.13 10.08
C ALA A 95 13.10 21.30 10.54
N LYS A 96 14.05 20.75 9.79
CA LYS A 96 15.46 20.72 10.12
C LYS A 96 16.06 21.99 9.53
N ALA A 97 15.71 23.13 10.12
CA ALA A 97 16.44 24.41 10.09
C ALA A 97 15.54 25.55 10.61
N ALA A 98 15.48 25.69 11.94
CA ALA A 98 15.25 26.97 12.60
C ALA A 98 16.17 27.03 13.82
N SER A 99 17.48 27.03 13.55
CA SER A 99 18.56 27.41 14.48
C SER A 99 19.75 27.84 13.65
#